data_AF-A0A537FTH0-F1
#
_entry.id   AF-A0A537FTH0-F1
#
_cell.length_a   1.000
_cell.length_b   1.000
_cell.length_c   1.000
_cell.angle_alpha   90.00
_cell.angle_beta   90.00
_cell.angle_gamma   90.00
#
_symmetry.space_group_name_H-M   'P 1'
#
loop_
_entity.id
_entity.type
_entity.pdbx_description
1 polymer ?
#
loop_
_entity_poly.entity_id
_entity_poly.type
_entity_poly.pdbx_seq_one_letter_code
_entity_poly.pdbx_strand_id
1 'polypeptide(L)'
;MKFPTRKIATKIICTIGPASSDPHVLARMIKAGMDVARINFSHGTYEEHGRNIRMIRTVSQKVGWPVAILQDLPGPKLRVGKLPKEPIHLKRSDHVILTIEKTEQEGRIPIIYPDLPKAAKKGDLIYLADGTIAIEVEGVRKNLVEGRVLTGGDLVSGKGVNIPKLGIRLPAITDEDAKHLRFGMENDVDIVAVSFVQTADDIKTARRIAERYGRNVFIIAKIEKREAVQNLGPIVQESD
;
A
#
# COMPACT_ATOMS: atom_id res chain seq x y z
N MET A 1 22.89 27.69 -4.61
CA MET A 1 22.27 27.62 -5.96
C MET A 1 20.85 28.17 -5.86
N LYS A 2 20.45 29.11 -6.72
CA LYS A 2 19.03 29.50 -6.86
C LYS A 2 18.38 28.50 -7.80
N PHE A 3 17.40 27.74 -7.32
CA PHE A 3 16.65 26.82 -8.16
C PHE A 3 15.68 27.61 -9.04
N PRO A 4 15.48 27.18 -10.29
CA PRO A 4 14.50 27.81 -11.17
C PRO A 4 13.08 27.65 -10.59
N THR A 5 12.25 28.68 -10.72
CA THR A 5 10.84 28.69 -10.27
C THR A 5 9.91 28.43 -11.45
N ARG A 6 9.08 27.39 -11.36
CA ARG A 6 7.97 27.17 -12.30
C ARG A 6 6.89 28.21 -12.02
N LYS A 7 6.25 28.73 -13.07
CA LYS A 7 5.09 29.63 -12.96
C LYS A 7 3.84 28.93 -12.40
N ILE A 8 3.87 27.61 -12.24
CA ILE A 8 2.77 26.79 -11.72
C ILE A 8 2.98 26.58 -10.22
N ALA A 9 1.99 26.97 -9.42
CA ALA A 9 2.02 26.83 -7.97
C ALA A 9 1.82 25.37 -7.51
N THR A 10 0.96 24.62 -8.21
CA THR A 10 0.67 23.21 -7.91
C THR A 10 1.83 22.30 -8.29
N LYS A 11 2.27 21.44 -7.37
CA LYS A 11 3.32 20.44 -7.58
C LYS A 11 2.75 19.15 -8.17
N ILE A 12 3.54 18.46 -8.99
CA ILE A 12 3.13 17.21 -9.65
C ILE A 12 3.91 16.03 -9.07
N ILE A 13 3.17 15.06 -8.52
CA ILE A 13 3.70 13.76 -8.07
C ILE A 13 3.43 12.72 -9.16
N CYS A 14 4.47 12.06 -9.67
CA CYS A 14 4.34 10.98 -10.65
C CYS A 14 4.84 9.65 -10.06
N THR A 15 4.07 8.58 -10.26
CA THR A 15 4.50 7.24 -9.83
C THR A 15 5.47 6.66 -10.84
N ILE A 16 6.61 6.18 -10.36
CA ILE A 16 7.65 5.58 -11.19
C ILE A 16 7.42 4.07 -11.28
N GLY A 17 7.39 3.55 -12.50
CA GLY A 17 7.23 2.12 -12.80
C GLY A 17 7.89 1.75 -14.12
N PRO A 18 7.55 0.57 -14.69
CA PRO A 18 8.19 0.06 -15.91
C PRO A 18 8.10 1.01 -17.12
N ALA A 19 7.00 1.75 -17.26
CA ALA A 19 6.83 2.71 -18.35
C ALA A 19 7.74 3.96 -18.23
N SER A 20 8.32 4.19 -17.05
CA SER A 20 9.15 5.34 -16.72
C SER A 20 10.54 4.94 -16.20
N SER A 21 10.96 3.68 -16.38
CA SER A 21 12.26 3.18 -15.95
C SER A 21 13.40 3.52 -16.92
N ASP A 22 13.08 4.21 -18.03
CA ASP A 22 14.05 4.74 -18.99
C ASP A 22 14.49 6.16 -18.57
N PRO A 23 15.80 6.45 -18.47
CA PRO A 23 16.32 7.79 -18.13
C PRO A 23 15.84 8.92 -19.05
N HIS A 24 15.63 8.66 -20.35
CA HIS A 24 15.11 9.64 -21.31
C HIS A 24 13.64 9.94 -21.06
N VAL A 25 12.84 8.93 -20.72
CA VAL A 25 11.44 9.12 -20.31
C VAL A 25 11.39 9.97 -19.05
N LEU A 26 12.20 9.62 -18.05
CA LEU A 26 12.26 10.36 -16.79
C LEU A 26 12.68 11.82 -17.02
N ALA A 27 13.68 12.07 -17.87
CA ALA A 27 14.10 13.43 -18.22
C ALA A 27 12.97 14.24 -18.87
N ARG A 28 12.17 13.60 -19.75
CA ARG A 28 10.98 14.24 -20.34
C ARG A 28 9.92 14.53 -19.29
N MET A 29 9.66 13.60 -18.36
CA MET A 29 8.70 13.81 -17.25
C MET A 29 9.13 14.98 -16.36
N ILE A 30 10.41 15.06 -16.00
CA ILE A 30 10.95 16.19 -15.24
C ILE A 30 10.74 17.47 -16.03
N LYS A 31 11.17 17.56 -17.30
CA LYS A 31 10.98 18.77 -18.12
C LYS A 31 9.51 19.17 -18.28
N ALA A 32 8.60 18.20 -18.36
CA ALA A 32 7.17 18.42 -18.53
C ALA A 32 6.46 18.92 -17.28
N GLY A 33 7.03 18.75 -16.07
CA GLY A 33 6.39 19.27 -14.86
C GLY A 33 6.50 18.39 -13.62
N MET A 34 7.10 17.20 -13.67
CA MET A 34 7.25 16.37 -12.47
C MET A 34 8.11 17.08 -11.42
N ASP A 35 7.63 17.12 -10.18
CA ASP A 35 8.32 17.69 -9.02
C ASP A 35 8.67 16.61 -7.98
N VAL A 36 7.86 15.56 -7.89
CA VAL A 36 8.05 14.43 -6.96
C VAL A 36 7.92 13.10 -7.69
N ALA A 37 8.90 12.22 -7.51
CA ALA A 37 8.87 10.84 -7.98
C ALA A 37 8.38 9.93 -6.84
N ARG A 38 7.17 9.39 -6.98
CA ARG A 38 6.59 8.40 -6.06
C ARG A 38 7.08 7.00 -6.42
N ILE A 39 7.67 6.29 -5.45
CA ILE A 39 8.04 4.89 -5.53
C ILE A 39 7.07 4.11 -4.65
N ASN A 40 6.29 3.21 -5.25
CA ASN A 40 5.29 2.42 -4.55
C ASN A 40 5.88 1.09 -4.05
N PHE A 41 6.10 0.97 -2.74
CA PHE A 41 6.69 -0.22 -2.12
C PHE A 41 5.70 -1.39 -1.98
N SER A 42 4.44 -1.24 -2.43
CA SER A 42 3.53 -2.38 -2.59
C SER A 42 3.95 -3.36 -3.68
N HIS A 43 4.89 -2.96 -4.55
CA HIS A 43 5.33 -3.72 -5.71
C HIS A 43 6.83 -3.50 -5.96
N GLY A 44 7.46 -4.46 -6.63
CA GLY A 44 8.87 -4.39 -6.99
C GLY A 44 9.79 -4.86 -5.87
N THR A 45 11.09 -4.86 -6.16
CA THR A 45 12.14 -5.29 -5.23
C THR A 45 12.97 -4.11 -4.74
N TYR A 46 13.70 -4.29 -3.63
CA TYR A 46 14.67 -3.28 -3.18
C TYR A 46 15.76 -2.99 -4.21
N GLU A 47 16.15 -3.99 -5.01
CA GLU A 47 17.11 -3.78 -6.10
C GLU A 47 16.54 -2.84 -7.17
N GLU A 48 15.30 -3.06 -7.58
CA GLU A 48 14.59 -2.19 -8.53
C GLU A 48 14.40 -0.78 -7.97
N HIS A 49 13.93 -0.65 -6.73
CA HIS A 49 13.76 0.64 -6.07
C HIS A 49 15.09 1.39 -5.94
N GLY A 50 16.18 0.72 -5.56
CA GLY A 50 17.50 1.33 -5.46
C GLY A 50 18.01 1.82 -6.82
N ARG A 51 17.78 1.05 -7.89
CA ARG A 51 18.08 1.50 -9.27
C ARG A 51 17.27 2.74 -9.64
N ASN A 52 15.98 2.75 -9.35
CA ASN A 52 15.10 3.89 -9.63
C ASN A 52 15.53 5.14 -8.87
N ILE A 53 15.85 5.04 -7.58
CA ILE A 53 16.32 6.17 -6.75
C ILE A 53 17.58 6.79 -7.36
N ARG A 54 18.61 5.97 -7.66
CA ARG A 54 19.86 6.45 -8.27
C ARG A 54 19.63 7.11 -9.62
N MET A 55 18.76 6.53 -10.44
CA MET A 55 18.38 7.10 -11.74
C MET A 55 17.67 8.45 -11.58
N ILE A 56 16.70 8.57 -10.67
CA ILE A 56 15.98 9.83 -10.41
C ILE A 56 16.95 10.93 -10.01
N ARG A 57 17.86 10.66 -9.06
CA ARG A 57 18.88 11.64 -8.65
C ARG A 57 19.80 12.04 -9.81
N THR A 58 20.28 11.06 -10.59
CA THR A 58 21.16 11.31 -11.73
C THR A 58 20.48 12.15 -12.81
N VAL A 59 19.24 11.82 -13.17
CA VAL A 59 18.49 12.52 -14.21
C VAL A 59 18.06 13.91 -13.74
N SER A 60 17.63 14.06 -12.48
CA SER A 60 17.32 15.34 -11.86
C SER A 60 18.52 16.30 -11.92
N GLN A 61 19.71 15.82 -11.55
CA GLN A 61 20.95 16.60 -11.67
C GLN A 61 21.27 16.99 -13.11
N LYS A 62 21.18 16.05 -14.07
CA LYS A 62 21.43 16.32 -15.49
C LYS A 62 20.45 17.32 -16.10
N VAL A 63 19.17 17.26 -15.71
CA VAL A 63 18.14 18.20 -16.16
C VAL A 63 18.27 19.56 -15.47
N GLY A 64 18.96 19.63 -14.32
CA GLY A 64 19.12 20.85 -13.54
C GLY A 64 17.85 21.25 -12.79
N TRP A 65 16.96 20.30 -12.50
CA TRP A 65 15.70 20.54 -11.77
C TRP A 65 15.59 19.59 -10.58
N PRO A 66 15.40 20.09 -9.35
CA PRO A 66 15.29 19.25 -8.16
C PRO A 66 14.00 18.42 -8.20
N VAL A 67 14.11 17.13 -7.92
CA VAL A 67 12.98 16.20 -7.82
C VAL A 67 13.06 15.50 -6.48
N ALA A 68 11.99 15.61 -5.69
CA ALA A 68 11.87 14.89 -4.44
C ALA A 68 11.50 13.41 -4.69
N ILE A 69 11.93 12.51 -3.85
CA ILE A 69 11.61 11.08 -3.89
C ILE A 69 10.66 10.78 -2.73
N LEU A 70 9.47 10.33 -3.08
CA LEU A 70 8.44 9.91 -2.14
C LEU A 70 8.41 8.39 -2.07
N GLN A 71 8.71 7.85 -0.89
CA GLN A 71 8.50 6.45 -0.54
C GLN A 71 7.04 6.26 -0.10
N ASP A 72 6.25 5.51 -0.86
CA ASP A 72 4.87 5.16 -0.48
C ASP A 72 4.83 3.76 0.13
N LEU A 73 4.62 3.71 1.44
CA LEU A 73 4.59 2.48 2.22
C LEU A 73 3.29 1.71 1.95
N PRO A 74 3.33 0.38 1.81
CA PRO A 74 2.14 -0.43 1.55
C PRO A 74 1.12 -0.39 2.69
N GLY A 75 1.57 -0.34 3.95
CA GLY A 75 0.70 -0.43 5.12
C GLY A 75 0.00 -1.80 5.25
N PRO A 76 -0.97 -1.95 6.17
CA PRO A 76 -1.64 -3.21 6.49
C PRO A 76 -2.68 -3.64 5.44
N LYS A 77 -2.26 -3.76 4.17
CA LYS A 77 -3.16 -4.21 3.10
C LYS A 77 -3.38 -5.71 3.17
N LEU A 78 -4.60 -6.12 3.49
CA LEU A 78 -4.99 -7.52 3.40
C LEU A 78 -4.95 -7.98 1.95
N ARG A 79 -4.45 -9.19 1.73
CA ARG A 79 -4.30 -9.76 0.39
C ARG A 79 -4.73 -11.22 0.35
N VAL A 80 -5.14 -11.65 -0.84
CA VAL A 80 -5.29 -13.06 -1.15
C VAL A 80 -3.90 -13.69 -1.22
N GLY A 81 -3.73 -14.81 -0.53
CA GLY A 81 -2.50 -15.61 -0.56
C GLY A 81 -2.31 -16.30 -1.90
N LYS A 82 -1.31 -17.18 -1.98
CA LYS A 82 -1.07 -17.98 -3.18
C LYS A 82 -2.20 -18.97 -3.39
N LEU A 83 -2.94 -18.83 -4.49
CA LEU A 83 -3.97 -19.77 -4.90
C LEU A 83 -3.32 -21.01 -5.55
N PRO A 84 -3.90 -22.21 -5.36
CA PRO A 84 -3.35 -23.44 -5.96
C PRO A 84 -3.45 -23.46 -7.48
N LYS A 85 -4.53 -22.89 -8.02
CA LYS A 85 -4.80 -22.79 -9.44
C LYS A 85 -5.38 -21.40 -9.72
N GLU A 86 -4.83 -20.76 -10.73
CA GLU A 86 -5.20 -19.38 -11.10
C GLU A 86 -5.55 -19.30 -12.59
N PRO A 87 -6.58 -18.51 -12.96
CA PRO A 87 -7.53 -17.85 -12.07
C PRO A 87 -8.54 -18.82 -11.44
N ILE A 88 -9.08 -18.48 -10.26
CA ILE A 88 -10.31 -19.10 -9.75
C ILE A 88 -11.50 -18.32 -10.28
N HIS A 89 -12.43 -19.00 -10.95
CA HIS A 89 -13.67 -18.41 -11.44
C HIS A 89 -14.78 -18.55 -10.39
N LEU A 90 -15.13 -17.46 -9.74
CA LEU A 90 -16.21 -17.44 -8.73
C LEU A 90 -17.52 -17.00 -9.38
N LYS A 91 -18.60 -17.75 -9.18
CA LYS A 91 -19.94 -17.42 -9.66
C LYS A 91 -20.82 -17.01 -8.49
N ARG A 92 -21.86 -16.22 -8.77
CA ARG A 92 -22.87 -15.86 -7.78
C ARG A 92 -23.49 -17.11 -7.18
N SER A 93 -23.70 -17.08 -5.87
CA SER A 93 -24.20 -18.16 -5.02
C SER A 93 -23.23 -19.31 -4.76
N ASP A 94 -22.00 -19.28 -5.28
CA ASP A 94 -20.99 -20.28 -4.92
C ASP A 94 -20.68 -20.23 -3.42
N HIS A 95 -20.46 -21.41 -2.83
CA HIS A 95 -19.93 -21.53 -1.48
C HIS A 95 -18.40 -21.56 -1.52
N VAL A 96 -17.78 -20.75 -0.68
CA VAL A 96 -16.33 -20.60 -0.60
C VAL A 96 -15.87 -20.68 0.84
N ILE A 97 -14.61 -21.10 1.02
CA ILE A 97 -13.97 -21.13 2.33
C ILE A 97 -12.76 -20.19 2.28
N LEU A 98 -12.73 -19.19 3.15
CA LEU A 98 -11.55 -18.37 3.38
C LEU A 98 -10.73 -18.99 4.52
N THR A 99 -9.42 -19.07 4.33
CA THR A 99 -8.48 -19.65 5.31
C THR A 99 -7.26 -18.76 5.52
N ILE A 100 -6.60 -18.88 6.66
CA ILE A 100 -5.33 -18.20 6.95
C ILE A 100 -4.11 -19.06 6.61
N GLU A 101 -4.33 -20.33 6.30
CA GLU A 101 -3.29 -21.29 5.97
C GLU A 101 -3.07 -21.36 4.45
N LYS A 102 -1.85 -21.69 4.04
CA LYS A 102 -1.61 -22.10 2.65
C LYS A 102 -2.42 -23.35 2.35
N THR A 103 -2.97 -23.44 1.15
CA THR A 103 -3.84 -24.55 0.80
C THR A 103 -3.68 -24.91 -0.67
N GLU A 104 -3.59 -26.21 -0.94
CA GLU A 104 -3.61 -26.77 -2.29
C GLU A 104 -5.04 -27.16 -2.73
N GLN A 105 -6.03 -26.97 -1.86
CA GLN A 105 -7.39 -27.43 -2.08
C GLN A 105 -8.20 -26.42 -2.91
N GLU A 106 -8.82 -26.88 -4.00
CA GLU A 106 -9.74 -26.08 -4.80
C GLU A 106 -10.95 -25.60 -3.96
N GLY A 107 -11.39 -24.36 -4.20
CA GLY A 107 -12.50 -23.74 -3.46
C GLY A 107 -12.12 -23.13 -2.10
N ARG A 108 -10.86 -23.29 -1.65
CA ARG A 108 -10.31 -22.56 -0.50
C ARG A 108 -9.49 -21.36 -0.96
N ILE A 109 -9.77 -20.21 -0.39
CA ILE A 109 -9.12 -18.93 -0.72
C ILE A 109 -8.27 -18.53 0.49
N PRO A 110 -6.93 -18.61 0.41
CA PRO A 110 -6.06 -18.14 1.48
C PRO A 110 -6.10 -16.62 1.57
N ILE A 111 -6.17 -16.08 2.78
CA ILE A 111 -6.14 -14.65 3.08
C ILE A 111 -4.97 -14.40 4.02
N ILE A 112 -4.11 -13.45 3.65
CA ILE A 112 -2.95 -13.03 4.45
C ILE A 112 -3.43 -12.11 5.57
N TYR A 113 -4.14 -12.69 6.53
CA TYR A 113 -4.61 -12.02 7.74
C TYR A 113 -4.86 -13.07 8.84
N PRO A 114 -3.88 -13.34 9.72
CA PRO A 114 -3.99 -14.40 10.73
C PRO A 114 -5.21 -14.29 11.64
N ASP A 115 -5.68 -13.08 11.90
CA ASP A 115 -6.84 -12.82 12.76
C ASP A 115 -8.19 -12.81 12.00
N LEU A 116 -8.22 -13.21 10.72
CA LEU A 116 -9.45 -13.28 9.93
C LEU A 116 -10.58 -14.05 10.64
N PRO A 117 -10.37 -15.28 11.16
CA PRO A 117 -11.45 -16.05 11.79
C PRO A 117 -11.96 -15.42 13.09
N LYS A 118 -11.09 -14.73 13.83
CA LYS A 118 -11.48 -14.04 15.08
C LYS A 118 -12.29 -12.78 14.79
N ALA A 119 -11.99 -12.13 13.67
CA ALA A 119 -12.56 -10.84 13.36
C ALA A 119 -13.88 -10.97 12.59
N ALA A 120 -14.01 -11.95 11.68
CA ALA A 120 -15.17 -12.11 10.82
C ALA A 120 -16.42 -12.55 11.60
N LYS A 121 -17.57 -11.95 11.29
CA LYS A 121 -18.87 -12.30 11.86
C LYS A 121 -19.85 -12.66 10.74
N LYS A 122 -20.82 -13.52 11.06
CA LYS A 122 -21.93 -13.85 10.14
C LYS A 122 -22.62 -12.56 9.67
N GLY A 123 -22.83 -12.43 8.36
CA GLY A 123 -23.40 -11.24 7.71
C GLY A 123 -22.39 -10.10 7.47
N ASP A 124 -21.10 -10.32 7.73
CA ASP A 124 -20.05 -9.41 7.25
C ASP A 124 -19.83 -9.58 5.75
N LEU A 125 -19.44 -8.48 5.10
CA LEU A 125 -19.07 -8.47 3.69
C LEU A 125 -17.55 -8.42 3.55
N ILE A 126 -17.01 -9.36 2.79
CA ILE A 126 -15.61 -9.44 2.41
C ILE A 126 -15.53 -9.17 0.92
N TYR A 127 -14.76 -8.15 0.56
CA TYR A 127 -14.54 -7.75 -0.81
C TYR A 127 -13.15 -8.20 -1.26
N LEU A 128 -13.08 -8.87 -2.41
CA LEU A 128 -11.84 -9.30 -3.05
C LEU A 128 -11.67 -8.58 -4.38
N ALA A 129 -10.46 -8.63 -4.95
CA ALA A 129 -10.13 -8.04 -6.25
C ALA A 129 -10.57 -6.56 -6.34
N ASP A 130 -10.16 -5.78 -5.34
CA ASP A 130 -10.39 -4.34 -5.23
C ASP A 130 -11.88 -3.95 -5.28
N GLY A 131 -12.75 -4.83 -4.77
CA GLY A 131 -14.20 -4.58 -4.67
C GLY A 131 -15.06 -5.30 -5.70
N THR A 132 -14.44 -5.88 -6.73
CA THR A 132 -15.16 -6.53 -7.83
C THR A 132 -15.90 -7.79 -7.38
N ILE A 133 -15.31 -8.55 -6.45
CA ILE A 133 -15.88 -9.78 -5.92
C ILE A 133 -16.37 -9.50 -4.50
N ALA A 134 -17.59 -9.91 -4.19
CA ALA A 134 -18.20 -9.72 -2.88
C ALA A 134 -18.65 -11.06 -2.30
N ILE A 135 -18.24 -11.35 -1.06
CA ILE A 135 -18.57 -12.56 -0.32
C ILE A 135 -19.27 -12.15 0.97
N GLU A 136 -20.40 -12.78 1.25
CA GLU A 136 -21.08 -12.67 2.55
C GLU A 136 -20.64 -13.82 3.45
N VAL A 137 -20.23 -13.51 4.68
CA VAL A 137 -19.85 -14.52 5.66
C VAL A 137 -21.09 -15.25 6.17
N GLU A 138 -21.14 -16.56 5.98
CA GLU A 138 -22.21 -17.43 6.49
C GLU A 138 -21.90 -17.94 7.91
N GLY A 139 -20.62 -18.09 8.25
CA GLY A 139 -20.17 -18.52 9.57
C GLY A 139 -18.65 -18.66 9.68
N VAL A 140 -18.18 -18.92 10.90
CA VAL A 140 -16.76 -19.23 11.18
C VAL A 140 -16.70 -20.58 11.88
N ARG A 141 -15.85 -21.48 11.38
CA ARG A 141 -15.58 -22.79 11.98
C ARG A 141 -14.08 -22.98 12.16
N LYS A 142 -13.63 -23.05 13.42
CA LYS A 142 -12.19 -23.10 13.76
C LYS A 142 -11.45 -21.91 13.11
N ASN A 143 -10.56 -22.20 12.15
CA ASN A 143 -9.77 -21.20 11.42
C ASN A 143 -10.31 -20.94 10.00
N LEU A 144 -11.52 -21.40 9.69
CA LEU A 144 -12.15 -21.29 8.38
C LEU A 144 -13.33 -20.33 8.46
N VAL A 145 -13.40 -19.39 7.51
CA VAL A 145 -14.56 -18.53 7.32
C VAL A 145 -15.34 -19.05 6.13
N GLU A 146 -16.56 -19.53 6.39
CA GLU A 146 -17.50 -20.00 5.37
C GLU A 146 -18.26 -18.80 4.81
N GLY A 147 -18.37 -18.71 3.49
CA GLY A 147 -19.05 -17.60 2.84
C GLY A 147 -19.74 -17.97 1.55
N ARG A 148 -20.65 -17.09 1.13
CA ARG A 148 -21.38 -17.17 -0.13
C ARG A 148 -21.01 -16.03 -1.03
N VAL A 149 -20.72 -16.32 -2.30
CA VAL A 149 -20.41 -15.31 -3.31
C VAL A 149 -21.68 -14.54 -3.68
N LEU A 150 -21.71 -13.24 -3.43
CA LEU A 150 -22.79 -12.35 -3.86
C LEU A 150 -22.55 -11.81 -5.27
N THR A 151 -21.31 -11.45 -5.56
CA THR A 151 -20.84 -10.98 -6.87
C THR A 151 -19.57 -11.75 -7.22
N GLY A 152 -19.64 -12.49 -8.32
CA GLY A 152 -18.55 -13.34 -8.81
C GLY A 152 -17.52 -12.58 -9.66
N GLY A 153 -16.51 -13.30 -10.14
CA GLY A 153 -15.43 -12.77 -10.97
C GLY A 153 -14.19 -13.65 -10.91
N ASP A 154 -13.15 -13.20 -11.62
CA ASP A 154 -11.87 -13.90 -11.68
C ASP A 154 -10.97 -13.46 -10.53
N LEU A 155 -10.54 -14.44 -9.73
CA LEU A 155 -9.63 -14.22 -8.62
C LEU A 155 -8.24 -14.77 -8.93
N VAL A 156 -7.22 -13.94 -8.71
CA VAL A 156 -5.80 -14.30 -8.80
C VAL A 156 -5.10 -13.96 -7.48
N SER A 157 -3.90 -14.50 -7.28
CA SER A 157 -3.12 -14.28 -6.07
C SER A 157 -2.74 -12.81 -5.86
N GLY A 158 -2.54 -12.42 -4.60
CA GLY A 158 -2.05 -11.09 -4.22
C GLY A 158 -3.08 -9.96 -4.36
N LYS A 159 -4.29 -10.24 -4.85
CA LYS A 159 -5.39 -9.27 -4.94
C LYS A 159 -5.78 -8.73 -3.57
N GLY A 160 -6.17 -7.45 -3.54
CA GLY A 160 -6.56 -6.77 -2.30
C GLY A 160 -7.83 -7.37 -1.69
N VAL A 161 -7.86 -7.41 -0.36
CA VAL A 161 -9.00 -7.83 0.45
C VAL A 161 -9.44 -6.66 1.30
N ASN A 162 -10.74 -6.39 1.37
CA ASN A 162 -11.30 -5.34 2.20
C ASN A 162 -12.49 -5.88 2.99
N ILE A 163 -12.53 -5.56 4.29
CA ILE A 163 -13.59 -6.03 5.19
C ILE A 163 -14.11 -4.82 5.99
N PRO A 164 -15.13 -4.10 5.49
CA PRO A 164 -15.50 -2.78 6.01
C PRO A 164 -15.96 -2.75 7.46
N LYS A 165 -16.69 -3.79 7.91
CA LYS A 165 -17.20 -3.89 9.29
C LYS A 165 -16.13 -4.31 10.29
N LEU A 166 -15.01 -4.81 9.77
CA LEU A 166 -13.86 -5.18 10.56
C LEU A 166 -13.16 -3.87 10.92
N GLY A 167 -13.37 -3.38 12.14
CA GLY A 167 -12.62 -2.28 12.73
C GLY A 167 -11.19 -2.71 13.02
N ILE A 168 -10.48 -3.12 11.96
CA ILE A 168 -9.14 -3.68 12.02
C ILE A 168 -8.21 -2.60 12.53
N ARG A 169 -7.91 -2.65 13.83
CA ARG A 169 -6.80 -1.94 14.43
C ARG A 169 -5.50 -2.69 14.12
N LEU A 170 -5.19 -2.84 12.83
CA LEU A 170 -3.83 -3.18 12.45
C LEU A 170 -2.99 -1.92 12.59
N PRO A 171 -1.77 -2.03 13.13
CA PRO A 171 -0.82 -0.93 13.09
C PRO A 171 -0.67 -0.44 11.65
N ALA A 172 -0.72 0.87 11.41
CA ALA A 172 -0.49 1.39 10.05
C ALA A 172 0.94 1.11 9.57
N ILE A 173 1.88 0.93 10.49
CA ILE A 173 3.25 0.51 10.22
C ILE A 173 3.41 -0.96 10.62
N THR A 174 3.52 -1.84 9.62
CA THR A 174 3.82 -3.26 9.82
C THR A 174 5.33 -3.51 9.98
N ASP A 175 5.71 -4.72 10.37
CA ASP A 175 7.13 -5.13 10.40
C ASP A 175 7.79 -5.04 9.02
N GLU A 176 7.03 -5.26 7.95
CA GLU A 176 7.51 -5.11 6.57
C GLU A 176 7.67 -3.63 6.20
N ASP A 177 6.73 -2.77 6.60
CA ASP A 177 6.87 -1.32 6.45
C ASP A 177 8.09 -0.78 7.18
N ALA A 178 8.43 -1.32 8.35
CA ALA A 178 9.65 -0.94 9.07
C ALA A 178 10.93 -1.28 8.28
N LYS A 179 10.96 -2.41 7.56
CA LYS A 179 12.06 -2.74 6.65
C LYS A 179 12.08 -1.83 5.42
N HIS A 180 10.92 -1.51 4.86
CA HIS A 180 10.81 -0.55 3.76
C HIS A 180 11.32 0.83 4.18
N LEU A 181 10.85 1.34 5.32
CA LEU A 181 11.31 2.60 5.91
C LEU A 181 12.83 2.63 6.06
N ARG A 182 13.41 1.59 6.65
CA ARG A 182 14.87 1.43 6.76
C ARG A 182 15.55 1.58 5.40
N PHE A 183 15.09 0.83 4.39
CA PHE A 183 15.63 0.93 3.05
C PHE A 183 15.56 2.36 2.49
N GLY A 184 14.44 3.06 2.71
CA GLY A 184 14.27 4.45 2.32
C GLY A 184 15.28 5.38 2.99
N MET A 185 15.49 5.23 4.31
CA MET A 185 16.43 6.04 5.07
C MET A 185 17.89 5.82 4.63
N GLU A 186 18.24 4.58 4.32
CA GLU A 186 19.56 4.19 3.78
C GLU A 186 19.79 4.74 2.36
N ASN A 187 18.74 5.08 1.61
CA ASN A 187 18.79 5.57 0.23
C ASN A 187 18.37 7.04 0.06
N ASP A 188 18.37 7.83 1.14
CA ASP A 188 18.12 9.28 1.09
C ASP A 188 16.77 9.64 0.42
N VAL A 189 15.67 8.97 0.77
CA VAL A 189 14.33 9.42 0.33
C VAL A 189 13.94 10.71 1.06
N ASP A 190 13.17 11.57 0.38
CA ASP A 190 12.83 12.92 0.88
C ASP A 190 11.51 12.92 1.66
N ILE A 191 10.54 12.10 1.21
CA ILE A 191 9.17 12.06 1.72
C ILE A 191 8.79 10.60 1.99
N VAL A 192 8.09 10.35 3.08
CA VAL A 192 7.45 9.08 3.39
C VAL A 192 5.93 9.28 3.41
N ALA A 193 5.19 8.51 2.61
CA ALA A 193 3.75 8.43 2.70
C ALA A 193 3.33 7.16 3.43
N VAL A 194 2.55 7.31 4.50
CA VAL A 194 2.07 6.21 5.33
C VAL A 194 0.65 5.84 4.90
N SER A 195 0.45 4.61 4.44
CA SER A 195 -0.87 4.09 4.02
C SER A 195 -1.76 3.71 5.19
N PHE A 196 -3.07 3.78 5.00
CA PHE A 196 -4.09 3.35 5.96
C PHE A 196 -3.92 3.89 7.39
N VAL A 197 -3.47 5.15 7.54
CA VAL A 197 -3.34 5.83 8.84
C VAL A 197 -4.70 5.87 9.53
N GLN A 198 -4.75 5.61 10.83
CA GLN A 198 -5.99 5.65 11.62
C GLN A 198 -5.89 6.61 12.82
N THR A 199 -4.67 6.84 13.32
CA THR A 199 -4.39 7.61 14.53
C THR A 199 -3.14 8.46 14.37
N ALA A 200 -2.99 9.45 15.26
CA ALA A 200 -1.77 10.26 15.37
C ALA A 200 -0.53 9.42 15.73
N ASP A 201 -0.70 8.32 16.49
CA ASP A 201 0.42 7.48 16.91
C ASP A 201 1.02 6.66 15.76
N ASP A 202 0.25 6.39 14.71
CA ASP A 202 0.75 5.79 13.46
C ASP A 202 1.85 6.66 12.83
N ILE A 203 1.64 7.98 12.81
CA ILE A 203 2.58 8.96 12.27
C ILE A 203 3.80 9.12 13.18
N LYS A 204 3.58 9.20 14.50
CA LYS A 204 4.67 9.20 15.49
C LYS A 204 5.56 7.97 15.37
N THR A 205 4.96 6.81 15.13
CA THR A 205 5.69 5.55 14.95
C THR A 205 6.58 5.59 13.73
N ALA A 206 6.05 6.03 12.57
CA ALA A 206 6.86 6.22 11.37
C ALA A 206 8.02 7.21 11.60
N ARG A 207 7.75 8.33 12.28
CA ARG A 207 8.75 9.35 12.61
C ARG A 207 9.87 8.80 13.51
N ARG A 208 9.52 8.14 14.62
CA ARG A 208 10.48 7.49 15.53
C ARG A 208 11.33 6.45 14.79
N ILE A 209 10.76 5.70 13.86
CA ILE A 209 11.53 4.75 13.05
C ILE A 209 12.58 5.48 12.20
N ALA A 210 12.18 6.54 11.48
CA ALA A 210 13.10 7.34 10.67
C ALA A 210 14.20 8.00 11.50
N GLU A 211 13.85 8.56 12.66
CA GLU A 211 14.79 9.21 13.58
C GLU A 211 15.88 8.26 14.11
N ARG A 212 15.55 6.98 14.34
CA ARG A 212 16.54 5.96 14.72
C ARG A 212 17.63 5.73 13.66
N TYR A 213 17.38 6.11 12.41
CA TYR A 213 18.37 6.10 11.33
C TYR A 213 19.03 7.47 11.10
N GLY A 214 18.84 8.41 12.03
CA GLY A 214 19.42 9.76 11.94
C GLY A 214 18.81 10.63 10.84
N ARG A 215 17.59 10.30 10.39
CA ARG A 215 16.90 11.02 9.33
C ARG A 215 15.70 11.79 9.87
N ASN A 216 15.55 13.03 9.42
CA ASN A 216 14.31 13.77 9.53
C ASN A 216 13.66 13.82 8.15
N VAL A 217 12.56 13.11 7.98
CA VAL A 217 11.83 13.00 6.70
C VAL A 217 10.46 13.64 6.82
N PHE A 218 9.97 14.16 5.70
CA PHE A 218 8.62 14.70 5.61
C PHE A 218 7.60 13.56 5.54
N ILE A 219 6.64 13.50 6.45
CA ILE A 219 5.69 12.40 6.58
C ILE A 219 4.29 12.83 6.15
N ILE A 220 3.77 12.20 5.10
CA ILE A 220 2.42 12.40 4.60
C ILE A 220 1.53 11.26 5.10
N ALA A 221 0.46 11.60 5.83
CA ALA A 221 -0.60 10.66 6.17
C ALA A 221 -1.55 10.43 5.00
N LYS A 222 -1.76 9.17 4.59
CA LYS A 222 -2.79 8.83 3.59
C LYS A 222 -4.10 8.51 4.30
N ILE A 223 -5.09 9.37 4.11
CA ILE A 223 -6.43 9.25 4.70
C ILE A 223 -7.29 8.34 3.82
N GLU A 224 -7.30 7.04 4.13
CA GLU A 224 -7.92 5.99 3.31
C GLU A 224 -9.00 5.19 4.07
N LYS A 225 -9.20 5.49 5.36
CA LYS A 225 -10.10 4.78 6.28
C LYS A 225 -11.07 5.75 6.96
N ARG A 226 -12.24 5.26 7.35
CA ARG A 226 -13.27 6.07 8.01
C ARG A 226 -12.78 6.60 9.37
N GLU A 227 -12.05 5.75 10.09
CA GLU A 227 -11.42 6.04 11.37
C GLU A 227 -10.44 7.21 11.26
N ALA A 228 -9.68 7.28 10.15
CA ALA A 228 -8.77 8.37 9.84
C ALA A 228 -9.51 9.71 9.70
N VAL A 229 -10.66 9.70 9.02
CA VAL A 229 -11.50 10.89 8.86
C VAL A 229 -12.08 11.33 10.21
N GLN A 230 -12.48 10.37 11.05
CA GLN A 230 -13.00 10.66 12.40
C GLN A 230 -11.90 11.22 13.33
N ASN A 231 -10.65 10.82 13.14
CA ASN A 231 -9.49 11.26 13.93
C ASN A 231 -8.60 12.28 13.20
N LEU A 232 -9.14 13.01 12.22
CA LEU A 232 -8.33 13.80 11.28
C LEU A 232 -7.48 14.89 11.98
N GLY A 233 -8.05 15.59 12.97
CA GLY A 233 -7.36 16.70 13.66
C GLY A 233 -6.01 16.28 14.26
N PRO A 234 -5.97 15.29 15.17
CA PRO A 234 -4.72 14.76 15.71
C PRO A 234 -3.75 14.20 14.66
N ILE A 235 -4.26 13.57 13.58
CA ILE A 235 -3.40 13.07 12.50
C ILE A 235 -2.70 14.22 11.79
N VAL A 236 -3.42 15.27 11.44
CA VAL A 236 -2.88 16.46 10.76
C VAL A 236 -1.83 17.17 11.61
N GLN A 237 -2.02 17.23 12.94
CA GLN A 237 -1.05 17.87 13.84
C GLN A 237 0.32 17.19 13.90
N GLU A 238 0.36 15.88 13.63
CA GLU A 238 1.60 15.08 13.70
C GLU A 238 2.21 14.82 12.31
N SER A 239 1.44 15.08 11.25
CA SER A 239 1.87 14.96 9.86
C SER A 239 2.52 16.27 9.37
N ASP A 240 3.23 16.18 8.24
CA ASP A 240 3.87 17.34 7.61
C ASP A 240 3.08 17.85 6.38
#